data_AF-A0A2M7A558-F1
#
_entry.id   AF-A0A2M7A558-F1
#
_cell.length_a   1.000
_cell.length_b   1.000
_cell.length_c   1.000
_cell.angle_alpha   90.00
_cell.angle_beta   90.00
_cell.angle_gamma   90.00
#
_symmetry.space_group_name_H-M   'P 1'
#
loop_
_entity.id
_entity.type
_entity.pdbx_description
1 polymer ?
#
loop_
_entity_poly.entity_id
_entity_poly.type
_entity_poly.pdbx_seq_one_letter_code
_entity_poly.pdbx_strand_id
1 'polypeptide(L)' 'MVLIPAGEFIMGSNDGDSDEKPVHEVYLSAFYIDKYEVTNAQYKECVSAGRGFMMNQ' A
#
# COMPACT_ATOMS: atom_id res chain seq x y z
N MET A 1 3.84 -5.35 -10.21
CA MET A 1 3.07 -4.10 -10.26
C MET A 1 2.02 -4.10 -11.36
N VAL A 2 0.88 -3.45 -11.11
CA VAL A 2 -0.27 -3.22 -11.99
C VAL A 2 -0.59 -1.73 -11.97
N LEU A 3 -0.87 -1.14 -13.14
CA LEU A 3 -1.27 0.27 -13.26
C LEU A 3 -2.73 0.43 -12.83
N ILE A 4 -2.98 1.33 -11.89
CA ILE A 4 -4.31 1.84 -11.54
C ILE A 4 -4.44 3.23 -12.20
N PRO A 5 -5.44 3.43 -13.08
CA PRO A 5 -5.64 4.71 -13.73
C PRO A 5 -6.07 5.79 -12.73
N ALA A 6 -5.87 7.07 -13.10
CA ALA A 6 -6.36 8.19 -12.32
C ALA A 6 -7.89 8.25 -12.35
N GLY A 7 -8.50 8.80 -11.30
CA GLY A 7 -9.95 9.00 -11.25
C GLY A 7 -10.46 9.33 -9.86
N GLU A 8 -11.78 9.39 -9.74
CA GLU A 8 -12.52 9.56 -8.50
C GLU A 8 -12.98 8.19 -7.97
N PHE A 9 -12.97 8.03 -6.65
CA PHE A 9 -13.45 6.83 -5.98
C PHE A 9 -14.04 7.20 -4.62
N ILE A 10 -15.00 6.39 -4.22
CA ILE A 10 -15.65 6.48 -2.92
C ILE A 10 -14.85 5.66 -1.92
N MET A 11 -14.30 6.30 -0.89
CA MET A 11 -13.50 5.70 0.17
C MET A 11 -14.26 5.70 1.50
N GLY A 12 -14.09 4.65 2.30
CA GLY A 12 -14.77 4.43 3.57
C GLY A 12 -16.03 3.55 3.43
N SER A 13 -16.71 3.31 4.55
CA SER A 13 -17.90 2.45 4.61
C SER A 13 -18.98 3.00 5.55
N ASN A 14 -20.25 2.94 5.15
CA ASN A 14 -21.38 3.30 6.03
C ASN A 14 -21.74 2.17 7.01
N ASP A 15 -21.40 0.93 6.67
CA ASP A 15 -21.70 -0.26 7.46
C ASP A 15 -20.48 -0.77 8.26
N GLY A 16 -19.33 -0.10 8.11
CA GLY A 16 -18.08 -0.43 8.82
C GLY A 16 -17.98 0.17 10.23
N ASP A 17 -16.83 -0.10 10.85
CA ASP A 17 -16.47 0.43 12.16
C ASP A 17 -16.32 1.97 12.14
N SER A 18 -16.22 2.57 13.33
CA SER A 18 -16.20 4.04 13.46
C SER A 18 -15.03 4.72 12.75
N ASP A 19 -13.90 4.00 12.62
CA ASP A 19 -12.68 4.47 11.94
C ASP A 19 -12.71 4.27 10.41
N GLU A 20 -13.71 3.55 9.89
CA GLU A 20 -13.95 3.41 8.44
C GLU A 20 -14.88 4.51 7.88
N LYS A 21 -15.41 5.38 8.75
CA LYS A 21 -16.39 6.45 8.43
C LYS A 21 -15.75 7.84 8.43
N PRO A 22 -16.34 8.82 7.71
CA PRO A 22 -17.47 8.69 6.80
C PRO A 22 -17.05 8.25 5.39
N VAL A 23 -18.01 7.76 4.62
CA VAL A 23 -17.87 7.60 3.18
C VAL A 23 -17.68 8.97 2.52
N HIS A 24 -16.64 9.13 1.70
CA HIS A 24 -16.37 10.37 0.98
C HIS A 24 -15.66 10.11 -0.35
N GLU A 25 -15.75 11.07 -1.27
CA GLU A 25 -15.10 11.02 -2.58
C GLU A 25 -13.65 11.50 -2.50
N VAL A 26 -12.76 10.80 -3.20
CA VAL A 26 -11.33 11.11 -3.27
C VAL A 26 -10.87 10.98 -4.72
N TYR A 27 -10.01 11.90 -5.16
CA TYR A 27 -9.30 11.80 -6.44
C TYR A 27 -7.86 11.32 -6.24
N LEU A 28 -7.41 10.36 -7.04
CA LEU A 28 -6.02 9.90 -7.05
C LEU A 28 -5.49 10.01 -8.48
N SER A 29 -4.25 10.45 -8.58
CA SER A 29 -3.45 10.31 -9.80
C SER A 29 -3.17 8.84 -10.09
N ALA A 30 -2.86 8.51 -11.34
CA ALA A 30 -2.50 7.14 -11.71
C ALA A 30 -1.26 6.67 -10.94
N PHE A 31 -1.30 5.43 -10.45
CA PHE A 31 -0.21 4.85 -9.66
C PHE A 31 -0.09 3.35 -9.94
N TYR A 32 1.03 2.76 -9.53
CA TYR A 32 1.26 1.33 -9.62
C TYR A 32 1.16 0.69 -8.24
N ILE A 33 0.52 -0.48 -8.16
CA ILE A 33 0.50 -1.31 -6.94
C ILE A 33 0.90 -2.74 -7.28
N ASP A 34 1.55 -3.45 -6.37
CA ASP A 34 1.86 -4.86 -6.59
C ASP A 34 0.60 -5.72 -6.57
N LYS A 35 0.59 -6.72 -7.46
CA LYS A 35 -0.52 -7.67 -7.58
C LYS A 35 -0.53 -8.68 -6.41
N TYR A 36 0.63 -8.91 -5.81
CA TYR A 36 0.84 -9.89 -4.75
C TYR A 36 1.61 -9.22 -3.63
N GLU A 37 1.39 -9.71 -2.41
CA GLU A 37 2.13 -9.28 -1.24
C GLU A 37 3.63 -9.59 -1.38
N VAL A 38 4.45 -8.82 -0.66
CA VAL A 38 5.88 -9.07 -0.57
C VAL A 38 6.12 -10.41 0.13
N THR A 39 6.82 -11.30 -0.55
CA THR A 39 7.19 -12.60 0.01
C THR A 39 8.35 -12.49 1.00
N ASN A 40 8.46 -13.45 1.92
CA ASN A 40 9.61 -13.54 2.83
C ASN A 40 10.96 -13.61 2.10
N ALA A 41 11.01 -14.22 0.91
CA ALA A 41 12.22 -14.28 0.09
C ALA A 41 12.63 -12.88 -0.40
N GLN A 42 11.69 -12.12 -0.94
CA GLN A 42 11.92 -10.74 -1.40
C GLN A 42 12.28 -9.81 -0.23
N TYR A 43 11.65 -9.98 0.93
CA TYR A 43 12.04 -9.24 2.12
C TYR A 43 13.47 -9.56 2.56
N LYS A 44 13.86 -10.85 2.55
CA LYS A 44 15.23 -11.27 2.87
C LYS A 44 16.27 -10.65 1.93
N GLU A 45 15.96 -10.53 0.64
CA GLU A 45 16.82 -9.83 -0.32
C GLU A 45 17.00 -8.35 0.05
N CYS A 46 15.92 -7.67 0.44
CA CYS A 46 15.96 -6.27 0.89
C CYS A 46 16.85 -6.09 2.13
N VAL A 47 16.69 -6.96 3.13
CA VAL A 47 17.51 -6.95 4.36
C VAL A 47 18.98 -7.24 4.04
N SER A 48 19.24 -8.24 3.19
CA SER A 48 20.60 -8.63 2.80
C SER A 48 21.30 -7.55 1.98
N ALA A 49 20.55 -6.73 1.24
CA ALA A 49 21.06 -5.56 0.52
C ALA A 49 21.41 -4.37 1.43
N GLY A 50 21.30 -4.51 2.77
CA GLY A 50 21.77 -3.53 3.75
C GLY A 50 20.93 -2.27 3.87
N ARG A 51 19.72 -2.24 3.30
CA ARG A 51 18.78 -1.11 3.44
C ARG A 51 17.91 -1.19 4.69
N GLY A 52 18.03 -2.25 5.47
CA GLY A 52 17.46 -2.36 6.81
C GLY A 52 18.55 -2.03 7.84
N PHE A 53 18.40 -0.88 8.51
CA PHE A 53 19.10 -0.44 9.72
C PHE A 53 20.51 -1.00 9.95
N MET A 54 21.51 -0.12 9.88
CA MET A 54 22.81 -0.32 10.53
C MET A 54 22.60 -0.57 12.03
N MET A 55 22.42 -1.83 12.40
CA MET A 55 22.70 -2.28 13.76
C MET A 55 24.20 -2.55 13.78
N ASN A 56 24.95 -1.57 14.27
CA ASN A 56 26.34 -1.77 14.70
C ASN A 56 26.39 -3.03 15.57
N GLN A 57 27.19 -4.00 15.13
CA GLN A 57 27.93 -4.87 16.03
C GLN A 57 29.29 -4.24 16.29
#